data_AF-A0AAP1RCW9-F1
#
_entry.id   AF-A0AAP1RCW9-F1
#
_cell.length_a   1.000
_cell.length_b   1.000
_cell.length_c   1.000
_cell.angle_alpha   90.00
_cell.angle_beta   90.00
_cell.angle_gamma   90.00
#
_symmetry.space_group_name_H-M   'P 1'
#
loop_
_entity.id
_entity.type
_entity.pdbx_description
1 polymer ?
#
loop_
_entity_poly.entity_id
_entity_poly.type
_entity_poly.pdbx_seq_one_letter_code
_entity_poly.pdbx_strand_id
1 'polypeptide(L)' 'FHDTYGQALANIYASLLEGVAVFDSSVAGLGGCPYAKGATGNVASEDVL' A
#
# COMPACT_ATOMS: atom_id res chain seq x y z
N PHE A 1 0.69 1.26 3.92
CA PHE A 1 1.02 -0.18 3.82
C PHE A 1 1.81 -0.42 2.53
N HIS A 2 2.83 -1.27 2.55
CA HIS A 2 3.49 -1.71 1.31
C HIS A 2 2.64 -2.77 0.60
N ASP A 3 2.64 -2.73 -0.72
CA ASP A 3 1.96 -3.69 -1.58
C ASP A 3 2.89 -4.75 -2.17
N THR A 4 4.07 -4.94 -1.56
CA THR A 4 5.10 -5.92 -1.98
C THR A 4 4.56 -7.34 -2.20
N TYR A 5 3.48 -7.70 -1.52
CA TYR A 5 2.80 -8.99 -1.64
C TYR A 5 1.33 -8.86 -2.07
N GLY A 6 0.92 -7.73 -2.64
CA GLY A 6 -0.44 -7.51 -3.13
C GLY A 6 -1.52 -7.47 -2.03
N GLN A 7 -1.15 -7.04 -0.81
CA GLN A 7 -2.03 -7.04 0.37
C GLN A 7 -2.39 -5.64 0.86
N ALA A 8 -1.88 -4.57 0.25
CA ALA A 8 -2.01 -3.24 0.82
C ALA A 8 -3.48 -2.78 0.88
N LEU A 9 -4.27 -2.98 -0.18
CA LEU A 9 -5.69 -2.59 -0.17
C LEU A 9 -6.53 -3.40 0.81
N ALA A 10 -6.28 -4.71 0.91
CA ALA A 10 -6.97 -5.55 1.90
C ALA A 10 -6.69 -5.08 3.32
N ASN A 11 -5.43 -4.71 3.61
CA ASN A 11 -5.03 -4.18 4.91
C ASN A 11 -5.60 -2.78 5.18
N ILE A 12 -5.66 -1.91 4.17
CA ILE A 12 -6.32 -0.59 4.27
C ILE A 12 -7.81 -0.79 4.57
N TYR A 13 -8.48 -1.69 3.84
CA TYR A 13 -9.89 -2.00 4.07
C TYR A 13 -10.13 -2.53 5.49
N ALA A 14 -9.32 -3.47 5.96
CA ALA A 14 -9.40 -3.96 7.34
C ALA A 14 -9.19 -2.81 8.34
N SER A 15 -8.23 -1.92 8.10
CA SER A 15 -7.95 -0.78 8.99
C SER A 15 -9.09 0.25 9.01
N LEU A 16 -9.77 0.47 7.88
CA LEU A 16 -10.97 1.30 7.79
C LEU A 16 -12.09 0.76 8.68
N LEU A 17 -12.29 -0.56 8.71
CA LEU A 17 -13.28 -1.20 9.59
C LEU A 17 -12.95 -1.01 11.08
N GLU A 18 -11.66 -0.90 11.41
CA GLU A 18 -11.16 -0.59 12.75
C GLU A 18 -11.13 0.91 13.06
N GLY A 19 -11.63 1.76 12.16
CA GLY A 19 -11.76 3.21 12.37
C GLY A 19 -10.51 4.05 12.05
N VAL A 20 -9.49 3.47 11.42
CA VAL A 20 -8.33 4.22 10.92
C VAL A 20 -8.74 5.04 9.70
N ALA A 21 -8.35 6.32 9.65
CA ALA A 21 -8.78 7.26 8.60
C ALA A 21 -7.63 7.97 7.87
N VAL A 22 -6.37 7.62 8.16
CA VAL A 22 -5.19 8.22 7.52
C VAL A 22 -4.28 7.11 7.03
N PHE A 23 -3.93 7.15 5.74
CA PHE A 23 -3.10 6.14 5.08
C PHE A 23 -2.06 6.80 4.18
N ASP A 24 -0.80 6.44 4.37
CA ASP A 24 0.27 6.83 3.46
C ASP A 24 0.28 5.92 2.23
N SER A 25 0.40 6.54 1.07
CA SER A 25 0.53 5.92 -0.25
C SER A 25 1.57 6.69 -1.07
N SER A 26 1.92 6.17 -2.24
CA SER A 26 2.85 6.82 -3.16
C SER A 26 2.27 6.88 -4.56
N VAL A 27 2.31 8.05 -5.21
CA VAL A 27 1.80 8.23 -6.59
C VAL A 27 2.41 7.19 -7.52
N ALA A 28 1.59 6.56 -8.37
CA ALA A 28 1.96 5.48 -9.29
C ALA A 28 2.72 4.31 -8.62
N GLY A 29 2.54 4.10 -7.31
CA GLY A 29 3.24 3.05 -6.55
C GLY A 29 4.75 3.30 -6.43
N LEU A 30 5.20 4.56 -6.53
CA LEU A 30 6.64 4.88 -6.53
C LEU A 30 7.37 4.29 -5.32
N GLY A 31 8.59 3.80 -5.60
CA GLY A 31 9.43 3.09 -4.64
C GLY A 31 9.43 1.58 -4.87
N GLY A 32 10.10 0.85 -3.98
CA GLY A 32 10.24 -0.60 -4.06
C GLY A 32 10.68 -1.16 -2.72
N CYS A 33 10.70 -2.49 -2.58
CA CYS A 33 11.17 -3.15 -1.37
C CYS A 33 12.62 -3.63 -1.56
N PRO A 34 13.60 -3.16 -0.76
CA PRO A 34 15.00 -3.60 -0.89
C PRO A 34 15.18 -5.10 -0.56
N TYR A 35 14.25 -5.68 0.20
CA TYR A 35 14.24 -7.10 0.57
C TYR A 35 13.52 -8.00 -0.44
N ALA A 36 12.80 -7.44 -1.40
CA ALA A 36 12.07 -8.19 -2.43
C ALA A 36 12.41 -7.58 -3.81
N LYS A 37 13.49 -8.08 -4.42
CA LYS A 37 14.03 -7.55 -5.67
C LYS A 37 12.97 -7.52 -6.78
N GLY A 38 12.72 -6.33 -7.33
CA GLY A 38 11.78 -6.11 -8.44
C GLY A 38 10.30 -6.12 -8.03
N ALA A 39 9.98 -6.35 -6.76
CA ALA A 39 8.63 -6.26 -6.27
C ALA A 39 8.22 -4.80 -6.03
N THR A 40 6.90 -4.59 -6.02
CA THR A 40 6.26 -3.32 -5.65
C THR A 40 6.62 -2.90 -4.21
N GLY A 41 6.62 -1.59 -3.98
CA GLY A 41 6.92 -0.98 -2.68
C GLY A 41 5.64 -0.50 -1.99
N ASN A 42 5.48 0.82 -1.94
CA ASN A 42 4.27 1.45 -1.43
C ASN A 42 3.04 1.09 -2.26
N VAL A 43 1.86 1.12 -1.64
CA VAL A 43 0.59 1.12 -2.38
C VAL A 43 0.47 2.37 -3.25
N ALA A 44 -0.10 2.24 -4.45
CA ALA A 44 -0.33 3.37 -5.34
C ALA A 44 -1.44 4.26 -4.78
N SER A 45 -1.26 5.59 -4.82
CA SER A 45 -2.28 6.53 -4.34
C SER A 45 -3.59 6.42 -5.13
N GLU A 46 -3.48 6.12 -6.42
CA GLU A 46 -4.58 5.93 -7.36
C GLU A 46 -5.42 4.69 -7.05
N ASP A 47 -4.82 3.68 -6.41
CA ASP A 47 -5.53 2.47 -5.98
C ASP A 47 -6.29 2.69 -4.65
N VAL A 48 -5.95 3.75 -3.90
CA VAL A 48 -6.54 4.08 -2.60
C VAL A 48 -7.67 5.12 -2.71
N LEU A 49 -7.74 5.89 -3.80
CA LEU A 49 -8.73 6.96 -4.05
C LEU A 49 -10.08 6.38 -4.48
#